data_AF-A0A7X8IE41-F1
#
_entry.id   AF-A0A7X8IE41-F1
#
_cell.length_a   1.000
_cell.length_b   1.000
_cell.length_c   1.000
_cell.angle_alpha   90.00
_cell.angle_beta   90.00
_cell.angle_gamma   90.00
#
_symmetry.space_group_name_H-M   'P 1'
#
loop_
_entity.id
_entity.type
_entity.pdbx_description
1 polymer ?
#
loop_
_entity_poly.entity_id
_entity_poly.type
_entity_poly.pdbx_seq_one_letter_code
_entity_poly.pdbx_strand_id
1 'polypeptide(L)'
;MSKKRKKTGFYTRVAKKAGLPPGTPVYVGDRAGQPIRITRIVYDAQTLDEQTIERVDDCFTQPPPSGVVWLNIDGIHDVTLVEQIGKRLGLHPLTLEDIVHAGQRPKFEDYESYLFIVLHMLRCSDDSATVIDEQVSLILCGNMVVTFQETVGDVFEQIRQRLRAGKGRVRNAGADYLAYALMDAVVDHYFVILEKMGEKIEDLEERLLTEPDDATMNSIHYMKREL
;
A
#
# COMPACT_ATOMS: atom_id res chain seq x y z
N MET A 1 8.70 14.53 -33.83
CA MET A 1 9.29 15.17 -32.63
C MET A 1 9.25 14.17 -31.48
N SER A 2 10.42 13.73 -31.02
CA SER A 2 10.58 12.65 -30.04
C SER A 2 10.28 13.15 -28.61
N LYS A 3 9.22 12.63 -27.98
CA LYS A 3 8.96 12.83 -26.55
C LYS A 3 10.01 12.05 -25.76
N LYS A 4 11.04 12.75 -25.25
CA LYS A 4 12.02 12.20 -24.31
C LYS A 4 11.29 11.64 -23.08
N ARG A 5 11.32 10.31 -22.90
CA ARG A 5 10.97 9.62 -21.66
C ARG A 5 11.79 10.23 -20.50
N LYS A 6 11.13 10.83 -19.51
CA LYS A 6 11.77 11.24 -18.26
C LYS A 6 12.27 9.98 -17.56
N LYS A 7 13.59 9.87 -17.38
CA LYS A 7 14.21 8.85 -16.51
C LYS A 7 13.85 9.20 -15.07
N THR A 8 12.71 8.72 -14.59
CA THR A 8 12.31 8.84 -13.18
C THR A 8 13.04 7.75 -12.38
N GLY A 9 14.37 7.85 -12.32
CA GLY A 9 15.21 6.92 -11.57
C GLY A 9 15.28 7.30 -10.09
N PHE A 10 15.54 6.30 -9.25
CA PHE A 10 15.82 6.37 -7.80
C PHE A 10 16.67 7.60 -7.38
N TYR A 11 17.63 8.00 -8.22
CA TYR A 11 18.52 9.16 -8.01
C TYR A 11 17.80 10.52 -7.87
N THR A 12 16.64 10.72 -8.50
CA THR A 12 15.91 12.00 -8.41
C THR A 12 15.17 12.15 -7.08
N ARG A 13 14.84 11.03 -6.41
CA ARG A 13 14.07 10.99 -5.16
C ARG A 13 14.93 11.45 -3.96
N VAL A 14 16.18 10.96 -3.90
CA VAL A 14 17.14 11.30 -2.83
C VAL A 14 17.51 12.78 -2.80
N ALA A 15 17.56 13.45 -3.96
CA ALA A 15 17.98 14.85 -4.07
C ALA A 15 17.01 15.85 -3.40
N LYS A 16 15.71 15.56 -3.30
CA LYS A 16 14.72 16.46 -2.68
C LYS A 16 14.83 16.55 -1.16
N LYS A 17 15.53 15.60 -0.52
CA LYS A 17 15.66 15.48 0.94
C LYS A 17 16.99 16.00 1.48
N ALA A 18 17.94 16.31 0.61
CA ALA A 18 19.27 16.75 1.01
C ALA A 18 19.19 18.07 1.80
N GLY A 19 19.53 18.04 3.10
CA GLY A 19 19.61 19.20 3.97
C GLY A 19 18.43 19.42 4.93
N LEU A 20 17.41 18.56 4.93
CA LEU A 20 16.30 18.64 5.90
C LEU A 20 16.65 17.92 7.22
N PRO A 21 16.16 18.41 8.38
CA PRO A 21 16.30 17.69 9.64
C PRO A 21 15.64 16.29 9.58
N PRO A 22 16.21 15.28 10.26
CA PRO A 22 15.55 13.99 10.46
C PRO A 22 14.15 14.17 11.06
N GLY A 23 13.18 13.42 10.56
CA GLY A 23 11.77 13.50 10.97
C GLY A 23 10.92 14.47 10.17
N THR A 24 11.46 15.11 9.11
CA THR A 24 10.67 16.01 8.25
C THR A 24 9.92 15.21 7.18
N PRO A 25 8.58 15.14 7.22
CA PRO A 25 7.83 14.37 6.24
C PRO A 25 7.79 15.12 4.90
N VAL A 26 8.35 14.52 3.85
CA VAL A 26 8.28 15.04 2.48
C VAL A 26 7.87 13.89 1.56
N TYR A 27 6.74 14.02 0.87
CA TYR A 27 6.34 13.03 -0.12
C TYR A 27 7.29 13.06 -1.33
N VAL A 28 7.85 11.90 -1.66
CA VAL A 28 8.78 11.74 -2.79
C VAL A 28 8.21 10.75 -3.82
N GLY A 29 7.11 11.16 -4.46
CA GLY A 29 6.50 10.47 -5.60
C GLY A 29 5.95 11.45 -6.65
N ASP A 30 5.42 10.93 -7.75
CA ASP A 30 4.85 11.71 -8.87
C ASP A 30 3.35 11.44 -8.98
N ARG A 31 2.60 11.77 -7.92
CA ARG A 31 1.16 11.47 -7.78
C ARG A 31 0.32 12.69 -7.35
N ALA A 32 0.79 13.90 -7.66
CA ALA A 32 0.05 15.13 -7.38
C ALA A 32 -1.29 15.14 -8.16
N GLY A 33 -2.42 15.29 -7.44
CA GLY A 33 -3.77 15.37 -8.03
C GLY A 33 -4.56 14.06 -8.06
N GLN A 34 -4.06 12.99 -7.43
CA GLN A 34 -4.82 11.75 -7.24
C GLN A 34 -5.85 11.89 -6.12
N PRO A 35 -6.96 11.11 -6.15
CA PRO A 35 -7.97 11.19 -5.11
C PRO A 35 -7.41 10.79 -3.75
N ILE A 36 -7.76 11.56 -2.72
CA ILE A 36 -7.51 11.24 -1.31
C ILE A 36 -8.80 10.65 -0.76
N ARG A 37 -8.70 9.52 -0.06
CA ARG A 37 -9.86 8.88 0.54
C ARG A 37 -9.50 8.26 1.88
N ILE A 38 -10.36 8.50 2.86
CA ILE A 38 -10.26 7.87 4.17
C ILE A 38 -11.48 6.97 4.33
N THR A 39 -11.27 5.69 4.56
CA THR A 39 -12.33 4.72 4.82
C THR A 39 -12.15 4.17 6.22
N ARG A 40 -13.18 4.31 7.05
CA ARG A 40 -13.23 3.78 8.41
C ARG A 40 -14.19 2.60 8.44
N ILE A 41 -13.70 1.44 8.84
CA ILE A 41 -14.49 0.23 9.03
C ILE A 41 -14.40 -0.14 10.51
N VAL A 42 -15.53 -0.10 11.22
CA VAL A 42 -15.64 -0.56 12.60
C VAL A 42 -16.47 -1.81 12.62
N TYR A 43 -15.97 -2.86 13.27
CA TYR A 43 -16.71 -4.11 13.32
C TYR A 43 -16.48 -4.84 14.64
N ASP A 44 -17.45 -5.69 14.96
CA ASP A 44 -17.35 -6.75 15.94
C ASP A 44 -18.04 -8.01 15.39
N ALA A 45 -18.22 -9.01 16.25
CA ALA A 45 -18.84 -10.28 15.88
C ALA A 45 -20.25 -10.15 15.28
N GLN A 46 -20.98 -9.06 15.55
CA GLN A 46 -22.38 -8.87 15.17
C GLN A 46 -22.59 -7.75 14.16
N THR A 47 -21.84 -6.67 14.28
CA THR A 47 -22.07 -5.40 13.58
C THR A 47 -20.85 -5.00 12.74
N LEU A 48 -21.11 -4.23 11.70
CA LEU A 48 -20.09 -3.61 10.87
C LEU A 48 -20.63 -2.28 10.37
N ASP A 49 -19.84 -1.23 10.55
CA ASP A 49 -20.08 0.12 10.08
C ASP A 49 -18.91 0.53 9.20
N GLU A 50 -19.18 0.79 7.92
CA GLU A 50 -18.19 1.19 6.92
C GLU A 50 -18.56 2.56 6.37
N GLN A 51 -17.66 3.53 6.54
CA GLN A 51 -17.92 4.93 6.21
C GLN A 51 -16.71 5.55 5.51
N THR A 52 -16.98 6.42 4.54
CA THR A 52 -15.96 7.32 4.01
C THR A 52 -15.93 8.57 4.89
N ILE A 53 -14.75 8.95 5.35
CA ILE A 53 -14.54 10.05 6.29
C ILE A 53 -14.05 11.29 5.56
N GLU A 54 -14.71 12.43 5.79
CA GLU A 54 -14.32 13.72 5.24
C GLU A 54 -13.43 14.55 6.18
N ARG A 55 -13.57 14.34 7.50
CA ARG A 55 -12.84 15.09 8.53
C ARG A 55 -12.02 14.15 9.39
N VAL A 56 -10.75 14.48 9.60
CA VAL A 56 -9.82 13.66 10.41
C VAL A 56 -10.32 13.39 11.82
N ASP A 57 -11.07 14.31 12.43
CA ASP A 57 -11.62 14.11 13.77
C ASP A 57 -12.59 12.93 13.84
N ASP A 58 -13.33 12.66 12.77
CA ASP A 58 -14.35 11.61 12.73
C ASP A 58 -13.70 10.21 12.67
N CYS A 59 -12.43 10.12 12.24
CA CYS A 59 -11.64 8.88 12.24
C CYS A 59 -11.50 8.28 13.65
N PHE A 60 -11.45 9.13 14.68
CA PHE A 60 -11.12 8.76 16.07
C PHE A 60 -12.35 8.74 16.99
N THR A 61 -13.55 8.69 16.41
CA THR A 61 -14.78 8.46 17.18
C THR A 61 -14.73 7.12 17.90
N GLN A 62 -15.12 7.11 19.17
CA GLN A 62 -15.02 5.96 20.06
C GLN A 62 -15.73 4.74 19.46
N PRO A 63 -15.04 3.62 19.21
CA PRO A 63 -15.68 2.38 18.80
C PRO A 63 -16.38 1.70 19.99
N PRO A 64 -17.24 0.70 19.75
CA PRO A 64 -17.72 -0.21 20.80
C PRO A 64 -16.54 -0.84 21.56
N PRO A 65 -16.69 -1.23 22.84
CA PRO A 65 -15.60 -1.82 23.62
C PRO A 65 -14.92 -3.06 23.01
N SER A 66 -15.70 -3.88 22.30
CA SER A 66 -15.23 -5.05 21.55
C SER A 66 -14.93 -4.78 20.08
N GLY A 67 -15.06 -3.52 19.64
CA GLY A 67 -14.93 -3.12 18.25
C GLY A 67 -13.48 -3.05 17.81
N VAL A 68 -13.19 -3.62 16.65
CA VAL A 68 -11.95 -3.41 15.90
C VAL A 68 -12.17 -2.28 14.91
N VAL A 69 -11.19 -1.39 14.79
CA VAL A 69 -11.22 -0.27 13.85
C VAL A 69 -10.17 -0.50 12.77
N TRP A 70 -10.58 -0.46 11.51
CA TRP A 70 -9.68 -0.37 10.37
C TRP A 70 -9.83 1.00 9.72
N LEU A 71 -8.76 1.78 9.74
CA LEU A 71 -8.68 3.07 9.05
C LEU A 71 -7.79 2.93 7.81
N ASN A 72 -8.39 2.95 6.63
CA ASN A 72 -7.67 2.93 5.36
C ASN A 72 -7.53 4.35 4.78
N ILE A 73 -6.31 4.77 4.50
CA ILE A 73 -5.97 6.09 4.00
C ILE A 73 -5.31 5.92 2.64
N ASP A 74 -6.04 6.29 1.58
CA ASP A 74 -5.54 6.38 0.23
C ASP A 74 -5.05 7.81 -0.01
N GLY A 75 -3.81 7.99 -0.45
CA GLY A 75 -3.27 9.30 -0.85
C GLY A 75 -2.26 9.91 0.13
N ILE A 76 -1.19 9.19 0.48
CA ILE A 76 -0.09 9.72 1.33
C ILE A 76 0.67 10.94 0.76
N HIS A 77 0.34 11.37 -0.46
CA HIS A 77 0.86 12.59 -1.05
C HIS A 77 0.35 13.86 -0.34
N ASP A 78 -0.78 13.77 0.38
CA ASP A 78 -1.19 14.80 1.34
C ASP A 78 -0.49 14.61 2.68
N VAL A 79 0.69 15.19 2.80
CA VAL A 79 1.51 15.14 4.01
C VAL A 79 0.79 15.77 5.21
N THR A 80 -0.05 16.77 5.00
CA THR A 80 -0.77 17.45 6.09
C THR A 80 -1.77 16.50 6.74
N LEU A 81 -2.50 15.75 5.92
CA LEU A 81 -3.42 14.71 6.38
C LEU A 81 -2.68 13.63 7.18
N VAL A 82 -1.58 13.11 6.63
CA VAL A 82 -0.77 12.06 7.27
C VAL A 82 -0.22 12.54 8.62
N GLU A 83 0.28 13.78 8.70
CA GLU A 83 0.73 14.37 9.96
C GLU A 83 -0.40 14.52 10.99
N GLN A 84 -1.59 14.96 10.58
CA GLN A 84 -2.73 15.12 11.50
C GLN A 84 -3.12 13.78 12.11
N ILE A 85 -3.22 12.74 11.29
CA ILE A 85 -3.54 11.38 11.73
C ILE A 85 -2.44 10.85 12.66
N GLY A 86 -1.16 10.95 12.25
CA GLY A 86 -0.06 10.45 13.05
C GLY A 86 0.11 11.17 14.39
N LYS A 87 -0.12 12.49 14.45
CA LYS A 87 -0.13 13.24 15.71
C LYS A 87 -1.22 12.74 16.67
N ARG A 88 -2.41 12.40 16.16
CA ARG A 88 -3.51 11.85 16.97
C ARG A 88 -3.24 10.43 17.46
N LEU A 89 -2.48 9.66 16.68
CA LEU A 89 -2.01 8.32 17.03
C LEU A 89 -0.76 8.32 17.92
N GLY A 90 -0.08 9.45 18.08
CA GLY A 90 1.19 9.54 18.80
C GLY A 90 2.36 8.89 18.04
N LEU A 91 2.33 8.87 16.71
CA LEU A 91 3.41 8.29 15.90
C LEU A 91 4.69 9.12 16.02
N HIS A 92 5.82 8.42 16.08
CA HIS A 92 7.13 9.05 16.08
C HIS A 92 7.37 9.80 14.76
N PRO A 93 8.04 10.97 14.76
CA PRO A 93 8.32 11.73 13.54
C PRO A 93 9.05 10.92 12.45
N LEU A 94 9.93 9.98 12.83
CA LEU A 94 10.60 9.08 11.88
C LEU A 94 9.62 8.10 11.21
N THR A 95 8.60 7.63 11.93
CA THR A 95 7.53 6.80 11.35
C THR A 95 6.74 7.60 10.32
N LEU A 96 6.39 8.85 10.63
CA LEU A 96 5.70 9.75 9.70
C LEU A 96 6.52 10.01 8.43
N GLU A 97 7.82 10.24 8.60
CA GLU A 97 8.77 10.40 7.50
C GLU A 97 8.80 9.17 6.59
N ASP A 98 8.85 7.97 7.16
CA ASP A 98 8.88 6.72 6.40
C ASP A 98 7.55 6.41 5.70
N ILE A 99 6.41 6.78 6.30
CA ILE A 99 5.09 6.64 5.68
C ILE A 99 5.01 7.48 4.42
N VAL A 100 5.42 8.76 4.46
CA VAL A 100 5.32 9.65 3.29
C VAL A 100 6.43 9.42 2.27
N HIS A 101 7.56 8.84 2.69
CA HIS A 101 8.70 8.60 1.82
C HIS A 101 8.58 7.24 1.10
N ALA A 102 7.82 7.23 0.01
CA ALA A 102 7.62 6.05 -0.84
C ALA A 102 8.96 5.46 -1.36
N GLY A 103 9.16 4.17 -1.10
CA GLY A 103 10.36 3.41 -1.50
C GLY A 103 11.24 2.96 -0.33
N GLN A 104 10.71 2.96 0.89
CA GLN A 104 11.32 2.25 2.02
C GLN A 104 11.35 0.76 1.73
N ARG A 105 12.41 0.08 2.16
CA ARG A 105 12.41 -1.40 2.13
C ARG A 105 11.38 -1.93 3.13
N PRO A 106 10.79 -3.12 2.87
CA PRO A 106 9.96 -3.78 3.85
C PRO A 106 10.66 -3.88 5.20
N LYS A 107 9.95 -3.54 6.28
CA LYS A 107 10.49 -3.54 7.64
C LYS A 107 9.38 -3.68 8.68
N PHE A 108 9.80 -4.02 9.89
CA PHE A 108 8.96 -4.10 11.08
C PHE A 108 9.68 -3.36 12.21
N GLU A 109 8.99 -2.46 12.88
CA GLU A 109 9.47 -1.72 14.04
C GLU A 109 8.45 -1.82 15.17
N ASP A 110 8.92 -2.21 16.35
CA ASP A 110 8.13 -2.32 17.57
C ASP A 110 8.35 -1.08 18.44
N TYR A 111 7.32 -0.25 18.57
CA TYR A 111 7.28 0.90 19.47
C TYR A 111 6.41 0.56 20.67
N GLU A 112 6.65 1.20 21.81
CA GLU A 112 5.91 0.94 23.06
C GLU A 112 4.38 1.01 22.93
N SER A 113 3.86 1.87 22.03
CA SER A 113 2.44 2.10 21.84
C SER A 113 1.86 1.56 20.52
N TYR A 114 2.70 1.17 19.55
CA TYR A 114 2.23 0.68 18.24
C TYR A 114 3.29 -0.17 17.53
N LEU A 115 2.83 -1.04 16.63
CA LEU A 115 3.70 -1.70 15.65
C LEU A 115 3.65 -0.94 14.33
N PHE A 116 4.81 -0.74 13.71
CA PHE A 116 4.94 -0.15 12.39
C PHE A 116 5.50 -1.17 11.41
N ILE A 117 4.72 -1.45 10.36
CA ILE A 117 5.08 -2.39 9.30
C ILE A 117 5.08 -1.66 7.97
N VAL A 118 6.10 -1.91 7.16
CA VAL A 118 6.16 -1.46 5.77
C VAL A 118 6.21 -2.69 4.87
N LEU A 119 5.33 -2.74 3.87
CA LEU A 119 5.28 -3.75 2.83
C LEU A 119 5.20 -3.10 1.45
N HIS A 120 5.45 -3.90 0.42
CA HIS A 120 5.25 -3.52 -0.97
C HIS A 120 4.08 -4.29 -1.55
N MET A 121 3.05 -3.59 -2.03
CA MET A 121 1.93 -4.18 -2.74
C MET A 121 2.22 -4.13 -4.24
N LEU A 122 2.40 -5.31 -4.84
CA LEU A 122 2.62 -5.44 -6.28
C LEU A 122 1.29 -5.66 -6.98
N ARG A 123 0.91 -4.80 -7.93
CA ARG A 123 -0.35 -4.92 -8.70
C ARG A 123 -0.07 -4.95 -10.19
N CYS A 124 -0.90 -5.62 -10.97
CA CYS A 124 -0.85 -5.46 -12.43
C CYS A 124 -1.70 -4.27 -12.88
N SER A 125 -1.14 -3.44 -13.77
CA SER A 125 -1.93 -2.48 -14.55
C SER A 125 -2.94 -3.21 -15.44
N ASP A 126 -4.19 -2.73 -15.46
CA ASP A 126 -5.29 -3.27 -16.27
C ASP A 126 -4.98 -3.28 -17.78
N ASP A 127 -4.21 -2.30 -18.29
CA ASP A 127 -4.02 -2.07 -19.72
C ASP A 127 -2.66 -2.51 -20.28
N SER A 128 -1.67 -2.80 -19.43
CA SER A 128 -0.28 -2.98 -19.90
C SER A 128 0.45 -4.16 -19.28
N ALA A 129 -0.21 -4.89 -18.38
CA ALA A 129 0.38 -5.95 -17.58
C ALA A 129 1.71 -5.53 -16.89
N THR A 130 1.96 -4.24 -16.75
CA THR A 130 3.12 -3.73 -16.02
C THR A 130 2.90 -3.93 -14.53
N VAL A 131 3.96 -4.29 -13.82
CA VAL A 131 3.89 -4.44 -12.36
C VAL A 131 4.05 -3.07 -11.74
N ILE A 132 3.03 -2.65 -11.01
CA ILE A 132 3.01 -1.45 -10.22
C ILE A 132 3.44 -1.85 -8.81
N ASP A 133 4.56 -1.29 -8.38
CA ASP A 133 5.03 -1.37 -7.00
C ASP A 133 4.51 -0.17 -6.20
N GLU A 134 3.87 -0.45 -5.07
CA GLU A 134 3.33 0.55 -4.16
C GLU A 134 3.69 0.22 -2.72
N GLN A 135 4.24 1.20 -1.99
CA GLN A 135 4.47 1.03 -0.57
C GLN A 135 3.15 1.10 0.21
N VAL A 136 2.93 0.12 1.10
CA VAL A 136 1.83 0.13 2.06
C VAL A 136 2.41 0.12 3.46
N SER A 137 1.99 1.11 4.26
CA SER A 137 2.41 1.21 5.66
C SER A 137 1.25 0.83 6.56
N LEU A 138 1.48 -0.07 7.52
CA LEU A 138 0.50 -0.50 8.50
C LEU A 138 0.93 -0.07 9.90
N ILE A 139 -0.01 0.50 10.65
CA ILE A 139 0.13 0.78 12.08
C ILE A 139 -0.87 -0.09 12.82
N LEU A 140 -0.40 -0.92 13.76
CA LEU A 140 -1.25 -1.62 14.70
C LEU A 140 -1.13 -0.96 16.08
N CYS A 141 -2.22 -0.39 16.59
CA CYS A 141 -2.26 0.30 17.89
C CYS A 141 -3.54 -0.09 18.63
N GLY A 142 -3.41 -0.90 19.69
CA GLY A 142 -4.56 -1.42 20.45
C GLY A 142 -5.53 -2.21 19.55
N ASN A 143 -6.79 -1.82 19.54
CA ASN A 143 -7.84 -2.42 18.69
C ASN A 143 -7.98 -1.76 17.31
N MET A 144 -6.97 -1.01 16.86
CA MET A 144 -7.01 -0.28 15.59
C MET A 144 -5.85 -0.67 14.67
N VAL A 145 -6.18 -0.88 13.40
CA VAL A 145 -5.22 -0.98 12.29
C VAL A 145 -5.39 0.21 11.38
N VAL A 146 -4.29 0.90 11.06
CA VAL A 146 -4.27 2.02 10.11
C VAL A 146 -3.41 1.62 8.92
N THR A 147 -3.96 1.68 7.72
CA THR A 147 -3.24 1.42 6.46
C THR A 147 -3.07 2.72 5.69
N PHE A 148 -1.84 3.05 5.32
CA PHE A 148 -1.49 4.19 4.48
C PHE A 148 -1.05 3.69 3.11
N GLN A 149 -1.70 4.18 2.06
CA GLN A 149 -1.48 3.80 0.67
C GLN A 149 -1.21 5.04 -0.18
N GLU A 150 -0.49 4.86 -1.29
CA GLU A 150 -0.24 5.95 -2.23
C GLU A 150 -1.47 6.30 -3.03
N THR A 151 -2.28 5.31 -3.42
CA THR A 151 -3.40 5.48 -4.36
C THR A 151 -4.59 4.58 -4.06
N VAL A 152 -5.72 4.93 -4.68
CA VAL A 152 -6.91 4.08 -4.67
C VAL A 152 -6.67 2.81 -5.48
N GLY A 153 -7.10 1.68 -4.91
CA GLY A 153 -7.07 0.37 -5.55
C GLY A 153 -6.03 -0.52 -4.87
N ASP A 154 -6.50 -1.55 -4.19
CA ASP A 154 -5.68 -2.42 -3.35
C ASP A 154 -6.13 -3.87 -3.40
N VAL A 155 -5.34 -4.74 -2.77
CA VAL A 155 -5.60 -6.18 -2.68
C VAL A 155 -6.52 -6.55 -1.52
N PHE A 156 -7.01 -5.56 -0.76
CA PHE A 156 -7.72 -5.80 0.50
C PHE A 156 -9.24 -6.01 0.31
N GLU A 157 -9.75 -5.96 -0.92
CA GLU A 157 -11.19 -6.11 -1.18
C GLU A 157 -11.74 -7.46 -0.68
N GLN A 158 -10.98 -8.54 -0.80
CA GLN A 158 -11.37 -9.84 -0.25
C GLN A 158 -11.57 -9.79 1.27
N ILE A 159 -10.79 -8.96 1.97
CA ILE A 159 -10.90 -8.80 3.42
C ILE A 159 -12.15 -7.97 3.75
N ARG A 160 -12.40 -6.89 3.01
CA ARG A 160 -13.63 -6.09 3.13
C ARG A 160 -14.87 -6.96 2.91
N GLN A 161 -14.87 -7.80 1.88
CA GLN A 161 -15.99 -8.71 1.60
C GLN A 161 -16.21 -9.73 2.71
N ARG A 162 -15.15 -10.33 3.27
CA ARG A 162 -15.24 -11.25 4.42
C ARG A 162 -15.83 -10.56 5.65
N LEU A 163 -15.39 -9.34 5.93
CA LEU A 163 -15.92 -8.50 7.01
C LEU A 163 -17.41 -8.21 6.78
N ARG A 164 -17.80 -7.66 5.63
CA ARG A 164 -19.20 -7.34 5.26
C ARG A 164 -20.11 -8.57 5.34
N ALA A 165 -19.65 -9.71 4.82
CA ALA A 165 -20.40 -10.97 4.83
C ALA A 165 -20.48 -11.65 6.19
N GLY A 166 -19.68 -11.21 7.17
CA GLY A 166 -19.60 -11.85 8.49
C GLY A 166 -19.06 -13.27 8.46
N LYS A 167 -18.23 -13.59 7.45
CA LYS A 167 -17.69 -14.93 7.24
C LYS A 167 -16.27 -15.03 7.79
N GLY A 168 -15.96 -16.19 8.35
CA GLY A 168 -14.62 -16.55 8.80
C GLY A 168 -14.22 -15.96 10.15
N ARG A 169 -12.95 -16.12 10.49
CA ARG A 169 -12.41 -15.75 11.81
C ARG A 169 -12.21 -14.24 11.99
N VAL A 170 -12.10 -13.49 10.89
CA VAL A 170 -11.75 -12.06 10.89
C VAL A 170 -12.70 -11.20 11.72
N ARG A 171 -13.99 -11.56 11.77
CA ARG A 171 -15.01 -10.79 12.48
C ARG A 171 -15.04 -11.04 14.00
N ASN A 172 -14.51 -12.19 14.43
CA ASN A 172 -14.46 -12.60 15.83
C ASN A 172 -13.07 -12.42 16.46
N ALA A 173 -12.09 -11.97 15.68
CA ALA A 173 -10.71 -11.81 16.10
C ALA A 173 -10.36 -10.34 16.31
N GLY A 174 -9.24 -10.10 17.00
CA GLY A 174 -8.74 -8.75 17.29
C GLY A 174 -8.12 -8.06 16.08
N ALA A 175 -7.63 -6.84 16.34
CA ALA A 175 -6.91 -6.02 15.36
C ALA A 175 -5.59 -6.66 14.90
N ASP A 176 -4.97 -7.48 15.74
CA ASP A 176 -3.80 -8.30 15.43
C ASP A 176 -4.07 -9.27 14.27
N TYR A 177 -5.21 -9.97 14.31
CA TYR A 177 -5.61 -10.87 13.23
C TYR A 177 -5.95 -10.10 11.96
N LEU A 178 -6.56 -8.91 12.07
CA LEU A 178 -6.78 -8.04 10.92
C LEU A 178 -5.45 -7.64 10.27
N ALA A 179 -4.48 -7.18 11.06
CA ALA A 179 -3.15 -6.84 10.56
C ALA A 179 -2.50 -8.05 9.86
N TYR A 180 -2.57 -9.24 10.47
CA TYR A 180 -2.15 -10.49 9.83
C TYR A 180 -2.84 -10.71 8.48
N ALA A 181 -4.18 -10.64 8.42
CA ALA A 181 -4.95 -10.89 7.20
C ALA A 181 -4.66 -9.88 6.09
N LEU A 182 -4.35 -8.62 6.42
CA LEU A 182 -3.93 -7.62 5.46
C LEU A 182 -2.53 -7.93 4.90
N MET A 183 -1.57 -8.29 5.77
CA MET A 183 -0.24 -8.70 5.32
C MET A 183 -0.29 -9.96 4.44
N ASP A 184 -1.09 -10.95 4.84
CA ASP A 184 -1.33 -12.19 4.10
C ASP A 184 -1.88 -11.90 2.70
N ALA A 185 -2.85 -10.98 2.58
CA ALA A 185 -3.37 -10.56 1.29
C ALA A 185 -2.33 -9.90 0.37
N VAL A 186 -1.35 -9.17 0.93
CA VAL A 186 -0.23 -8.61 0.15
C VAL A 186 0.68 -9.72 -0.35
N VAL A 187 1.04 -10.67 0.51
CA VAL A 187 1.92 -11.79 0.17
C VAL A 187 1.27 -12.73 -0.84
N ASP A 188 -0.01 -13.07 -0.66
CA ASP A 188 -0.79 -13.89 -1.60
C ASP A 188 -0.80 -13.27 -2.99
N HIS A 189 -0.89 -11.93 -3.08
CA HIS A 189 -0.90 -11.27 -4.36
C HIS A 189 0.44 -11.37 -5.11
N TYR A 190 1.56 -11.62 -4.42
CA TYR A 190 2.82 -11.91 -5.10
C TYR A 190 2.75 -13.17 -5.95
N PHE A 191 2.03 -14.20 -5.53
CA PHE A 191 1.83 -15.41 -6.34
C PHE A 191 1.05 -15.11 -7.62
N VAL A 192 0.01 -14.27 -7.54
CA VAL A 192 -0.74 -13.81 -8.72
C VAL A 192 0.17 -13.05 -9.70
N ILE A 193 1.10 -12.25 -9.20
CA ILE A 193 2.09 -11.56 -10.05
C ILE A 193 3.08 -12.55 -10.67
N LEU A 194 3.59 -13.51 -9.89
CA LEU A 194 4.52 -14.53 -10.36
C LEU A 194 3.91 -15.42 -11.44
N GLU A 195 2.64 -15.84 -11.28
CA GLU A 195 1.90 -16.61 -12.29
C GLU A 195 1.81 -15.83 -13.61
N LYS A 196 1.38 -14.57 -13.56
CA LYS A 196 1.31 -13.70 -14.74
C LYS A 196 2.67 -13.42 -15.38
N MET A 197 3.73 -13.34 -14.57
CA MET A 197 5.09 -13.22 -15.09
C MET A 197 5.52 -14.52 -15.78
N GLY A 198 5.19 -15.69 -15.21
CA GLY A 198 5.43 -17.01 -15.79
C GLY A 198 4.77 -17.19 -17.15
N GLU A 199 3.47 -16.89 -17.25
CA GLU A 199 2.71 -16.95 -18.52
C GLU A 199 3.39 -16.10 -19.61
N LYS A 200 3.86 -14.90 -19.27
CA LYS A 200 4.56 -14.05 -20.24
C LYS A 200 5.94 -14.57 -20.63
N ILE A 201 6.65 -15.24 -19.72
CA ILE A 201 7.93 -15.88 -20.03
C ILE A 201 7.66 -16.97 -21.07
N GLU A 202 6.66 -17.81 -20.84
CA GLU A 202 6.25 -18.87 -21.77
C GLU A 202 5.88 -18.31 -23.15
N ASP A 203 5.06 -17.24 -23.19
CA ASP A 203 4.69 -16.55 -24.44
C ASP A 203 5.92 -16.00 -25.19
N LEU A 204 6.91 -15.46 -24.47
CA LEU A 204 8.14 -14.94 -25.09
C LEU A 204 9.05 -16.06 -25.58
N GLU A 205 9.10 -17.19 -24.88
CA GLU A 205 9.85 -18.38 -25.31
C GLU A 205 9.27 -18.97 -26.59
N GLU A 206 7.94 -19.11 -26.69
CA GLU A 206 7.28 -19.59 -27.91
C GLU A 206 7.55 -18.67 -29.10
N ARG A 207 7.45 -17.35 -28.90
CA ARG A 207 7.76 -16.35 -29.94
C ARG A 207 9.21 -16.41 -30.40
N LEU A 208 10.15 -16.62 -29.48
CA LEU A 208 11.57 -16.73 -29.81
C LEU A 208 11.88 -17.99 -30.63
N LEU A 209 11.13 -19.08 -30.42
CA LEU A 209 11.28 -20.33 -31.18
C LEU A 209 10.59 -20.29 -32.56
N THR A 210 9.50 -19.54 -32.69
CA THR A 210 8.66 -19.52 -33.91
C THR A 210 9.05 -18.40 -34.88
N GLU A 211 9.07 -17.14 -34.43
CA GLU A 211 9.35 -15.95 -35.25
C GLU A 211 10.19 -14.93 -34.46
N PRO A 212 11.51 -15.15 -34.35
CA PRO A 212 12.38 -14.24 -33.61
C PRO A 212 12.48 -12.87 -34.32
N ASP A 213 12.03 -11.82 -33.63
CA ASP A 213 12.13 -10.43 -34.10
C ASP A 213 12.81 -9.50 -33.07
N ASP A 214 13.19 -8.30 -33.49
CA ASP A 214 13.81 -7.29 -32.62
C ASP A 214 12.88 -6.87 -31.46
N ALA A 215 11.57 -7.01 -31.62
CA ALA A 215 10.60 -6.73 -30.55
C ALA A 215 10.69 -7.77 -29.42
N THR A 216 10.92 -9.04 -29.75
CA THR A 216 11.08 -10.15 -28.80
C THR A 216 12.34 -9.94 -27.94
N MET A 217 13.45 -9.51 -28.54
CA MET A 217 14.67 -9.15 -27.80
C MET A 217 14.45 -7.99 -26.83
N ASN A 218 13.70 -6.96 -27.24
CA ASN A 218 13.35 -5.84 -26.36
C ASN A 218 12.45 -6.28 -25.20
N SER A 219 11.49 -7.18 -25.45
CA SER A 219 10.63 -7.75 -24.42
C SER A 219 11.40 -8.60 -23.40
N ILE A 220 12.36 -9.40 -23.86
CA ILE A 220 13.25 -10.17 -22.96
C ILE A 220 14.08 -9.23 -22.08
N HIS A 221 14.66 -8.17 -22.66
CA HIS A 221 15.38 -7.17 -21.89
C HIS A 221 14.49 -6.40 -20.90
N TYR A 222 13.23 -6.15 -21.25
CA TYR A 222 12.25 -5.55 -20.34
C TYR A 222 11.92 -6.49 -19.17
N MET A 223 11.61 -7.74 -19.48
CA MET A 223 11.27 -8.75 -18.47
C MET A 223 12.40 -9.03 -17.50
N LYS A 224 13.64 -9.14 -18.00
CA LYS A 224 14.85 -9.25 -17.16
C LYS A 224 15.02 -8.08 -16.18
N ARG A 225 14.47 -6.91 -16.48
CA ARG A 225 14.55 -5.73 -15.60
C ARG A 225 13.40 -5.65 -14.59
N GLU A 226 12.29 -6.33 -14.85
CA GLU A 226 11.13 -6.39 -13.94
C GLU A 226 11.27 -7.50 -12.89
N LEU A 227 12.03 -8.56 -13.20
CA LEU A 227 12.50 -9.58 -12.26
C LEU A 227 13.67 -9.06 -11.41
#